data_AF-A0A3M7P7X6-F1
#
_entry.id   AF-A0A3M7P7X6-F1
#
_cell.length_a   1.000
_cell.length_b   1.000
_cell.length_c   1.000
_cell.angle_alpha   90.00
_cell.angle_beta   90.00
_cell.angle_gamma   90.00
#
_symmetry.space_group_name_H-M   'P 1'
#
loop_
_entity.id
_entity.type
_entity.pdbx_description
1 polymer ?
#
loop_
_entity_poly.entity_id
_entity_poly.type
_entity_poly.pdbx_seq_one_letter_code
_entity_poly.pdbx_strand_id
1 'polypeptide(L)'
;STENDRNDQESEKVPKALESLSSRSKPSPLPRATSSNTKLKNDNKCPIILNSFSDDRSFTETLHNNSNKDRLNQSDKYFTNNQKFDLTFKELEFAGRSSWRNAARCIGRINWSKIKLFDGRHCTTTKEMFDLLCEHLKYATNGGNIRSAITVFRQRVKEKHDMRIWNTQLINYAGYEISETDTIGDKSQVAFTKICEALGWKGKRTEFDALPLVLQVDGKKPDVYEIPPELALQVEIEHPKYIFKNLSF
;
A
#
# COMPACT_ATOMS: atom_id res chain seq x y z
N SER A 1 -3.32 -1.82 36.14
CA SER A 1 -3.96 -0.55 35.71
C SER A 1 -5.00 -0.88 34.66
N THR A 2 -6.18 -0.29 34.74
CA THR A 2 -7.22 -0.37 33.71
C THR A 2 -7.09 0.85 32.80
N GLU A 3 -7.17 0.64 31.48
CA GLU A 3 -7.16 1.69 30.48
C GLU A 3 -8.58 1.89 29.92
N ASN A 4 -8.92 3.13 29.57
CA ASN A 4 -10.20 3.48 28.99
C ASN A 4 -9.99 4.02 27.57
N ASP A 5 -10.55 3.33 26.58
CA ASP A 5 -10.41 3.71 25.17
C ASP A 5 -11.44 4.77 24.80
N ARG A 6 -10.98 6.01 24.66
CA ARG A 6 -11.81 7.14 24.22
C ARG A 6 -11.75 7.36 22.70
N ASN A 7 -10.79 6.76 22.01
CA ASN A 7 -10.57 6.96 20.57
C ASN A 7 -11.60 6.21 19.72
N ASP A 8 -12.24 5.16 20.26
CA ASP A 8 -13.29 4.43 19.54
C ASP A 8 -14.49 5.32 19.17
N GLN A 9 -14.69 6.44 19.88
CA GLN A 9 -15.73 7.43 19.60
C GLN A 9 -15.51 8.21 18.29
N GLU A 10 -14.28 8.26 17.79
CA GLU A 10 -13.90 8.96 16.54
C GLU A 10 -13.97 8.04 15.31
N SER A 11 -14.32 6.76 15.49
CA SER A 11 -14.43 5.82 14.39
C SER A 11 -15.59 6.16 13.44
N GLU A 12 -15.32 6.24 12.13
CA GLU A 12 -16.40 6.28 11.13
C GLU A 12 -17.22 4.98 11.23
N LYS A 13 -18.49 5.10 11.64
CA LYS A 13 -19.41 3.96 11.74
C LYS A 13 -19.66 3.36 10.35
N VAL A 14 -18.94 2.30 10.02
CA VAL A 14 -19.39 1.31 9.03
C VAL A 14 -20.58 0.57 9.66
N PRO A 15 -21.68 0.29 8.93
CA PRO A 15 -22.84 -0.40 9.49
C PRO A 15 -22.38 -1.65 10.25
N LYS A 16 -22.67 -1.66 11.56
CA LYS A 16 -22.44 -2.82 12.41
C LYS A 16 -23.05 -4.02 11.71
N ALA A 17 -22.33 -5.14 11.71
CA ALA A 17 -22.96 -6.43 11.47
C ALA A 17 -24.24 -6.48 12.33
N LEU A 18 -25.36 -6.90 11.73
CA LEU A 18 -26.60 -7.21 12.44
C LEU A 18 -26.22 -7.90 13.76
N GLU A 19 -26.69 -7.36 14.88
CA GLU A 19 -26.23 -7.70 16.25
C GLU A 19 -26.33 -9.19 16.60
N SER A 20 -26.91 -10.02 15.73
CA SER A 20 -27.02 -11.47 15.86
C SER A 20 -25.84 -12.28 15.31
N LEU A 21 -24.94 -11.74 14.48
CA LEU A 21 -23.83 -12.52 13.88
C LEU A 21 -22.51 -11.74 13.81
N SER A 22 -21.55 -12.11 14.66
CA SER A 22 -20.18 -11.57 14.64
C SER A 22 -19.43 -12.02 13.37
N SER A 23 -19.14 -11.07 12.48
CA SER A 23 -18.30 -11.30 11.29
C SER A 23 -16.80 -11.13 11.54
N ARG A 24 -16.39 -10.92 12.80
CA ARG A 24 -15.00 -10.55 13.20
C ARG A 24 -13.95 -11.61 12.83
N SER A 25 -14.34 -12.87 12.69
CA SER A 25 -13.47 -13.98 12.31
C SER A 25 -13.26 -14.12 10.79
N LYS A 26 -13.98 -13.37 9.95
CA LYS A 26 -13.77 -13.43 8.50
C LYS A 26 -12.50 -12.67 8.12
N PRO A 27 -11.57 -13.26 7.32
CA PRO A 27 -10.33 -12.57 6.93
C PRO A 27 -10.61 -11.30 6.10
N SER A 28 -11.71 -11.32 5.33
CA SER A 28 -12.12 -10.26 4.42
C SER A 28 -13.63 -9.97 4.56
N PRO A 29 -14.09 -9.27 5.60
CA PRO A 29 -15.44 -8.75 5.57
C PRO A 29 -15.49 -7.72 4.42
N LEU A 30 -16.49 -7.87 3.53
CA LEU A 30 -16.78 -6.97 2.41
C LEU A 30 -16.77 -5.44 2.70
N PRO A 31 -16.89 -4.90 3.93
CA PRO A 31 -16.91 -3.45 4.14
C PRO A 31 -15.59 -2.68 4.02
N ARG A 32 -14.43 -3.33 3.82
CA ARG A 32 -13.12 -2.61 3.79
C ARG A 32 -12.52 -2.39 2.41
N ALA A 33 -13.15 -2.90 1.35
CA ALA A 33 -12.68 -2.73 -0.02
C ALA A 33 -13.24 -1.44 -0.64
N THR A 34 -12.38 -0.54 -1.09
CA THR A 34 -12.78 0.61 -1.91
C THR A 34 -12.96 0.16 -3.37
N SER A 35 -14.19 0.17 -3.86
CA SER A 35 -14.46 -0.22 -5.25
C SER A 35 -13.99 0.86 -6.24
N SER A 36 -13.71 0.46 -7.49
CA SER A 36 -13.43 1.39 -8.60
C SER A 36 -14.60 2.34 -8.87
N ASN A 37 -15.83 1.95 -8.51
CA ASN A 37 -17.07 2.69 -8.74
C ASN A 37 -17.58 3.46 -7.51
N THR A 38 -16.76 3.65 -6.49
CA THR A 38 -17.19 4.41 -5.30
C THR A 38 -17.38 5.88 -5.72
N LYS A 39 -18.64 6.29 -5.93
CA LYS A 39 -18.99 7.71 -6.10
C LYS A 39 -18.46 8.46 -4.87
N LEU A 40 -17.61 9.47 -5.10
CA LEU A 40 -17.28 10.46 -4.07
C LEU A 40 -18.59 10.91 -3.43
N LYS A 41 -18.71 10.79 -2.09
CA LYS A 41 -19.90 11.26 -1.37
C LYS A 41 -20.12 12.74 -1.75
N ASN A 42 -21.37 13.11 -1.99
CA ASN A 42 -21.80 14.47 -2.33
C ASN A 42 -21.72 15.45 -1.13
N ASP A 43 -20.71 15.28 -0.28
CA ASP A 43 -20.45 16.22 0.80
C ASP A 43 -19.63 17.37 0.23
N ASN A 44 -20.17 18.59 0.27
CA ASN A 44 -19.52 19.82 -0.23
C ASN A 44 -18.31 20.25 0.62
N LYS A 45 -17.68 19.33 1.37
CA LYS A 45 -16.56 19.61 2.25
C LYS A 45 -15.46 18.59 2.00
N CYS A 46 -14.21 19.05 2.07
CA CYS A 46 -13.06 18.18 1.92
C CYS A 46 -13.10 17.09 3.01
N PRO A 47 -13.01 15.79 2.67
CA PRO A 47 -13.10 14.72 3.65
C PRO A 47 -11.94 14.81 4.65
N ILE A 48 -12.28 15.14 5.90
CA ILE A 48 -11.68 14.84 7.22
C ILE A 48 -10.20 14.41 7.28
N ILE A 49 -9.29 15.00 6.52
CA ILE A 49 -7.85 14.88 6.86
C ILE A 49 -7.46 16.09 7.71
N LEU A 50 -7.75 17.32 7.26
CA LEU A 50 -7.31 18.58 7.91
C LEU A 50 -7.71 18.75 9.39
N ASN A 51 -8.90 18.31 9.81
CA ASN A 51 -9.30 18.37 11.23
C ASN A 51 -8.60 17.32 12.10
N SER A 52 -8.15 16.18 11.56
CA SER A 52 -7.38 15.19 12.33
C SER A 52 -5.92 15.62 12.57
N PHE A 53 -5.44 16.62 11.80
CA PHE A 53 -4.11 17.19 12.01
C PHE A 53 -4.05 18.14 13.21
N SER A 54 -5.18 18.70 13.67
CA SER A 54 -5.19 19.63 14.81
C SER A 54 -5.01 18.93 16.16
N ASP A 55 -5.19 17.61 16.24
CA ASP A 55 -5.09 16.87 17.50
C ASP A 55 -3.71 16.20 17.68
N ASP A 56 -2.88 16.16 16.64
CA ASP A 56 -1.49 15.72 16.76
C ASP A 56 -0.58 16.89 17.12
N ARG A 57 -0.07 16.92 18.37
CA ARG A 57 0.91 17.91 18.85
C ARG A 57 2.12 18.05 17.91
N SER A 58 2.56 16.96 17.30
CA SER A 58 3.73 16.99 16.41
C SER A 58 3.47 17.74 15.10
N PHE A 59 2.24 17.73 14.60
CA PHE A 59 1.87 18.44 13.37
C PHE A 59 1.46 19.89 13.66
N THR A 60 0.74 20.12 14.77
CA THR A 60 0.32 21.46 15.21
C THR A 60 1.48 22.37 15.62
N GLU A 61 2.57 21.84 16.19
CA GLU A 61 3.78 22.63 16.42
C GLU A 61 4.44 23.13 15.12
N THR A 62 4.20 22.44 14.00
CA THR A 62 4.84 22.73 12.71
C THR A 62 4.07 23.77 11.87
N LEU A 63 2.81 24.07 12.21
CA LEU A 63 1.97 25.03 11.48
C LEU A 63 1.25 25.98 12.45
N HIS A 64 1.58 27.28 12.37
CA HIS A 64 0.90 28.34 13.13
C HIS A 64 -0.63 28.22 13.00
N ASN A 65 -1.35 28.29 14.12
CA ASN A 65 -2.82 28.08 14.20
C ASN A 65 -3.66 28.89 13.17
N ASN A 66 -3.22 30.08 12.76
CA ASN A 66 -3.89 30.87 11.72
C ASN A 66 -3.70 30.28 10.31
N SER A 67 -2.52 29.72 10.02
CA SER A 67 -2.21 29.04 8.76
C SER A 67 -3.09 27.82 8.51
N ASN A 68 -3.56 27.14 9.56
CA ASN A 68 -4.42 25.95 9.43
C ASN A 68 -5.84 26.32 8.95
N LYS A 69 -6.41 27.43 9.46
CA LYS A 69 -7.71 27.92 9.00
C LYS A 69 -7.66 28.40 7.56
N ASP A 70 -6.58 29.09 7.18
CA ASP A 70 -6.39 29.53 5.79
C ASP A 70 -6.21 28.35 4.85
N ARG A 71 -5.42 27.34 5.26
CA ARG A 71 -5.24 26.10 4.49
C ARG A 71 -6.56 25.34 4.33
N LEU A 72 -7.36 25.20 5.39
CA LEU A 72 -8.71 24.61 5.36
C LEU A 72 -9.62 25.34 4.37
N ASN A 73 -9.67 26.67 4.47
CA ASN A 73 -10.49 27.50 3.58
C ASN A 73 -10.05 27.38 2.11
N GLN A 74 -8.74 27.35 1.86
CA GLN A 74 -8.20 27.12 0.51
C GLN A 74 -8.58 25.74 -0.02
N SER A 75 -8.49 24.72 0.83
CA SER A 75 -8.83 23.33 0.50
C SER A 75 -10.29 23.18 0.14
N ASP A 76 -11.19 23.74 0.96
CA ASP A 76 -12.63 23.69 0.74
C ASP A 76 -13.05 24.45 -0.52
N LYS A 77 -12.48 25.64 -0.77
CA LYS A 77 -12.71 26.39 -2.01
C LYS A 77 -12.27 25.60 -3.24
N TYR A 78 -11.08 25.01 -3.20
CA TYR A 78 -10.55 24.23 -4.32
C TYR A 78 -11.37 22.96 -4.56
N PHE A 79 -11.77 22.26 -3.49
CA PHE A 79 -12.63 21.07 -3.56
C PHE A 79 -14.01 21.40 -4.11
N THR A 80 -14.63 22.50 -3.67
CA THR A 80 -15.93 22.95 -4.19
C THR A 80 -15.90 23.16 -5.70
N ASN A 81 -14.82 23.76 -6.21
CA ASN A 81 -14.70 24.09 -7.62
C ASN A 81 -14.25 22.90 -8.50
N ASN A 82 -13.41 22.01 -7.97
CA ASN A 82 -12.74 20.98 -8.78
C ASN A 82 -13.12 19.54 -8.41
N GLN A 83 -13.89 19.33 -7.34
CA GLN A 83 -14.20 18.03 -6.74
C GLN A 83 -12.95 17.16 -6.47
N LYS A 84 -11.79 17.80 -6.31
CA LYS A 84 -10.52 17.19 -5.95
C LYS A 84 -9.81 18.10 -4.96
N PHE A 85 -8.98 17.49 -4.14
CA PHE A 85 -8.09 18.20 -3.24
C PHE A 85 -6.70 17.61 -3.36
N ASP A 86 -5.69 18.48 -3.41
CA ASP A 86 -4.29 18.07 -3.52
C ASP A 86 -3.59 18.35 -2.18
N LEU A 87 -3.01 17.29 -1.62
CA LEU A 87 -2.21 17.38 -0.41
C LEU A 87 -0.86 18.04 -0.71
N THR A 88 -0.39 18.89 0.18
CA THR A 88 1.03 19.27 0.22
C THR A 88 1.87 18.03 0.58
N PHE A 89 3.17 18.07 0.30
CA PHE A 89 4.06 16.97 0.67
C PHE A 89 4.01 16.67 2.18
N LYS A 90 3.98 17.69 3.04
CA LYS A 90 3.91 17.54 4.51
C LYS A 90 2.61 16.86 4.95
N GLU A 91 1.48 17.27 4.36
CA GLU A 91 0.18 16.66 4.65
C GLU A 91 0.14 15.20 4.18
N LEU A 92 0.77 14.89 3.04
CA LEU A 92 0.86 13.53 2.53
C LEU A 92 1.75 12.64 3.40
N GLU A 93 2.89 13.16 3.87
CA GLU A 93 3.80 12.45 4.78
C GLU A 93 3.10 12.09 6.09
N PHE A 94 2.38 13.04 6.69
CA PHE A 94 1.57 12.79 7.86
C PHE A 94 0.45 11.78 7.57
N ALA A 95 -0.27 11.92 6.46
CA ALA A 95 -1.33 10.98 6.09
C ALA A 95 -0.79 9.55 5.96
N GLY A 96 0.40 9.37 5.37
CA GLY A 96 1.10 8.08 5.30
C GLY A 96 1.42 7.50 6.69
N ARG A 97 1.99 8.32 7.58
CA ARG A 97 2.28 7.94 8.98
C ARG A 97 1.02 7.54 9.75
N SER A 98 0.00 8.39 9.72
CA SER A 98 -1.26 8.20 10.44
C SER A 98 -2.04 7.00 9.91
N SER A 99 -2.01 6.74 8.61
CA SER A 99 -2.63 5.54 8.02
C SER A 99 -2.03 4.26 8.58
N TRP A 100 -0.71 4.22 8.78
CA TRP A 100 -0.05 3.07 9.41
C TRP A 100 -0.37 2.96 10.90
N ARG A 101 -0.35 4.07 11.65
CA ARG A 101 -0.77 4.11 13.06
C ARG A 101 -2.19 3.55 13.26
N ASN A 102 -3.08 3.84 12.32
CA ASN A 102 -4.49 3.42 12.37
C ASN A 102 -4.75 2.03 11.78
N ALA A 103 -3.72 1.34 11.29
CA ALA A 103 -3.84 -0.02 10.77
C ALA A 103 -3.96 -1.04 11.92
N ALA A 104 -5.17 -1.26 12.41
CA ALA A 104 -5.46 -2.15 13.55
C ALA A 104 -4.90 -3.58 13.45
N ARG A 105 -4.66 -4.08 12.23
CA ARG A 105 -4.09 -5.42 11.97
C ARG A 105 -2.55 -5.45 11.95
N CYS A 106 -1.88 -4.31 12.07
CA CYS A 106 -0.42 -4.23 12.07
C CYS A 106 0.11 -4.22 13.51
N ILE A 107 0.94 -5.20 13.85
CA ILE A 107 1.64 -5.26 15.15
C ILE A 107 2.82 -4.28 15.22
N GLY A 108 3.47 -3.98 14.09
CA GLY A 108 4.65 -3.12 14.00
C GLY A 108 4.40 -1.61 14.12
N ARG A 109 3.25 -1.19 14.66
CA ARG A 109 2.82 0.21 14.71
C ARG A 109 3.69 1.11 15.58
N ILE A 110 4.55 0.57 16.44
CA ILE A 110 5.48 1.39 17.25
C ILE A 110 6.41 2.27 16.40
N ASN A 111 6.71 1.86 15.16
CA ASN A 111 7.59 2.57 14.24
C ASN A 111 6.85 3.55 13.31
N TRP A 112 5.56 3.79 13.52
CA TRP A 112 4.69 4.56 12.61
C TRP A 112 5.25 5.93 12.20
N SER A 113 5.93 6.63 13.11
CA SER A 113 6.50 7.95 12.87
C SER A 113 7.77 7.95 12.02
N LYS A 114 8.43 6.80 11.84
CA LYS A 114 9.72 6.66 11.13
C LYS A 114 9.59 6.18 9.68
N ILE A 115 8.38 6.09 9.14
CA ILE A 115 8.18 5.72 7.73
C ILE A 115 8.67 6.83 6.80
N LYS A 116 9.47 6.47 5.79
CA LYS A 116 9.89 7.37 4.72
C LYS A 116 8.84 7.42 3.62
N LEU A 117 8.45 8.61 3.19
CA LEU A 117 7.58 8.79 2.03
C LEU A 117 8.38 9.11 0.77
N PHE A 118 8.07 8.41 -0.32
CA PHE A 118 8.45 8.73 -1.69
C PHE A 118 7.22 9.27 -2.43
N ASP A 119 7.31 10.50 -2.93
CA ASP A 119 6.21 11.16 -3.63
C ASP A 119 6.25 10.86 -5.13
N GLY A 120 5.47 9.88 -5.56
CA GLY A 120 5.33 9.45 -6.96
C GLY A 120 4.10 10.04 -7.65
N ARG A 121 3.47 11.09 -7.10
CA ARG A 121 2.24 11.66 -7.68
C ARG A 121 2.45 12.31 -9.04
N HIS A 122 3.70 12.64 -9.37
CA HIS A 122 4.12 13.21 -10.64
C HIS A 122 4.33 12.14 -11.73
N CYS A 123 4.41 10.85 -11.38
CA CYS A 123 4.60 9.78 -12.35
C CYS A 123 3.40 9.70 -13.31
N THR A 124 3.69 9.56 -14.59
CA THR A 124 2.71 9.48 -15.69
C THR A 124 2.87 8.22 -16.54
N THR A 125 3.96 7.49 -16.37
CA THR A 125 4.26 6.25 -17.10
C THR A 125 4.54 5.08 -16.17
N THR A 126 4.35 3.87 -16.66
CA THR A 126 4.70 2.63 -15.94
C THR A 126 6.20 2.52 -15.70
N LYS A 127 7.03 3.09 -16.58
CA LYS A 127 8.49 3.15 -16.41
C LYS A 127 8.90 4.03 -15.24
N GLU A 128 8.34 5.23 -15.12
CA GLU A 128 8.57 6.11 -13.97
C GLU A 128 8.11 5.46 -12.66
N MET A 129 6.97 4.75 -12.68
CA MET A 129 6.53 3.95 -11.53
C MET A 129 7.57 2.89 -11.17
N PHE A 130 8.05 2.13 -12.15
CA PHE A 130 9.03 1.08 -11.95
C PHE A 130 10.34 1.61 -11.36
N ASP A 131 10.85 2.73 -11.89
CA ASP A 131 12.09 3.34 -11.41
C ASP A 131 11.95 3.79 -9.95
N LEU A 132 10.84 4.43 -9.61
CA LEU A 132 10.57 4.86 -8.23
C LEU A 132 10.36 3.67 -7.28
N LEU A 133 9.81 2.55 -7.77
CA LEU A 133 9.71 1.30 -7.00
C LEU A 133 11.09 0.65 -6.80
N CYS A 134 11.99 0.73 -7.78
CA CYS A 134 13.38 0.29 -7.61
C CYS A 134 14.11 1.12 -6.56
N GLU A 135 13.94 2.45 -6.57
CA GLU A 135 14.47 3.33 -5.52
C GLU A 135 13.88 3.00 -4.14
N HIS A 136 12.58 2.73 -4.09
CA HIS A 136 11.91 2.27 -2.87
C HIS A 136 12.54 0.99 -2.34
N LEU A 137 12.70 -0.05 -3.18
CA LEU A 137 13.30 -1.33 -2.78
C LEU A 137 14.74 -1.13 -2.32
N LYS A 138 15.55 -0.38 -3.06
CA LYS A 138 16.94 -0.06 -2.67
C LYS A 138 17.00 0.63 -1.30
N TYR A 139 16.12 1.61 -1.07
CA TYR A 139 16.04 2.30 0.20
C TYR A 139 15.56 1.39 1.34
N ALA A 140 14.51 0.61 1.10
CA ALA A 140 13.89 -0.23 2.12
C ALA A 140 14.79 -1.42 2.50
N THR A 141 15.47 -2.03 1.54
CA THR A 141 16.37 -3.16 1.75
C THR A 141 17.65 -2.76 2.48
N ASN A 142 18.29 -1.63 2.11
CA ASN A 142 19.41 -1.03 2.84
C ASN A 142 20.49 -2.04 3.32
N GLY A 143 20.91 -2.95 2.43
CA GLY A 143 21.91 -3.98 2.74
C GLY A 143 21.51 -4.94 3.86
N GLY A 144 20.20 -5.16 4.07
CA GLY A 144 19.65 -6.00 5.14
C GLY A 144 19.24 -5.22 6.40
N ASN A 145 19.65 -3.97 6.55
CA ASN A 145 19.20 -3.11 7.66
C ASN A 145 17.89 -2.40 7.30
N ILE A 146 16.79 -3.19 7.30
CA ILE A 146 15.50 -2.83 6.73
C ILE A 146 14.95 -1.49 7.25
N ARG A 147 14.46 -0.65 6.33
CA ARG A 147 13.82 0.64 6.61
C ARG A 147 12.39 0.69 6.10
N SER A 148 11.46 1.16 6.91
CA SER A 148 10.06 1.34 6.49
C SER A 148 9.93 2.50 5.50
N ALA A 149 9.28 2.23 4.37
CA ALA A 149 8.98 3.23 3.35
C ALA A 149 7.58 3.04 2.76
N ILE A 150 7.04 4.10 2.17
CA ILE A 150 5.83 4.09 1.36
C ILE A 150 6.07 4.94 0.11
N THR A 151 5.67 4.43 -1.06
CA THR A 151 5.61 5.21 -2.29
C THR A 151 4.16 5.53 -2.60
N VAL A 152 3.83 6.81 -2.75
CA VAL A 152 2.47 7.24 -3.06
C VAL A 152 2.38 7.74 -4.50
N PHE A 153 1.64 7.01 -5.33
CA PHE A 153 1.33 7.41 -6.70
C PHE A 153 0.14 8.35 -6.77
N ARG A 154 -0.13 8.86 -7.98
CA ARG A 154 -1.22 9.80 -8.24
C ARG A 154 -2.55 9.28 -7.71
N GLN A 155 -3.29 10.15 -7.03
CA GLN A 155 -4.62 9.83 -6.55
C GLN A 155 -5.59 9.57 -7.71
N ARG A 156 -6.64 8.77 -7.43
CA ARG A 156 -7.76 8.57 -8.36
C ARG A 156 -8.48 9.91 -8.59
N VAL A 157 -8.76 10.21 -9.85
CA VAL A 157 -9.55 11.38 -10.28
C VAL A 157 -10.62 10.89 -11.26
N LYS A 158 -11.75 11.61 -11.39
CA LYS A 158 -12.87 11.13 -12.23
C LYS A 158 -12.51 11.07 -13.71
N GLU A 159 -11.61 11.95 -14.14
CA GLU A 159 -11.25 12.18 -15.54
C GLU A 159 -10.18 11.20 -16.04
N LYS A 160 -9.53 10.45 -15.15
CA LYS A 160 -8.45 9.52 -15.50
C LYS A 160 -8.62 8.19 -14.81
N HIS A 161 -8.29 7.12 -15.53
CA HIS A 161 -8.17 5.79 -14.94
C HIS A 161 -7.01 5.73 -13.91
N ASP A 162 -7.04 4.67 -13.10
CA ASP A 162 -6.13 4.46 -11.98
C ASP A 162 -4.68 4.17 -12.41
N MET A 163 -3.75 4.47 -11.51
CA MET A 163 -2.43 3.84 -11.48
C MET A 163 -2.51 2.59 -10.58
N ARG A 164 -2.04 1.44 -11.06
CA ARG A 164 -2.17 0.16 -10.37
C ARG A 164 -0.85 -0.60 -10.41
N ILE A 165 -0.46 -1.13 -9.26
CA ILE A 165 0.45 -2.27 -9.14
C ILE A 165 -0.45 -3.48 -9.00
N TRP A 166 -0.36 -4.45 -9.90
CA TRP A 166 -1.24 -5.62 -9.86
C TRP A 166 -0.75 -6.65 -8.83
N ASN A 167 0.55 -6.66 -8.57
CA ASN A 167 1.17 -7.50 -7.54
C ASN A 167 0.59 -7.19 -6.15
N THR A 168 0.45 -8.22 -5.34
CA THR A 168 0.00 -8.08 -3.95
C THR A 168 1.13 -7.59 -3.02
N GLN A 169 2.37 -7.94 -3.35
CA GLN A 169 3.60 -7.48 -2.72
C GLN A 169 4.62 -7.14 -3.81
N LEU A 170 5.58 -6.26 -3.51
CA LEU A 170 6.61 -5.90 -4.50
C LEU A 170 7.51 -7.09 -4.86
N ILE A 171 7.83 -7.94 -3.89
CA ILE A 171 8.63 -9.15 -4.07
C ILE A 171 7.77 -10.33 -3.61
N ASN A 172 7.49 -11.26 -4.51
CA ASN A 172 6.85 -12.55 -4.27
C ASN A 172 7.49 -13.59 -5.19
N TYR A 173 7.41 -14.87 -4.82
CA TYR A 173 7.82 -15.97 -5.69
C TYR A 173 6.68 -16.44 -6.58
N ALA A 174 7.02 -16.93 -7.76
CA ALA A 174 6.08 -17.50 -8.72
C ALA A 174 5.56 -18.86 -8.26
N GLY A 175 4.40 -19.23 -8.79
CA GLY A 175 3.79 -20.56 -8.61
C GLY A 175 3.42 -21.17 -9.95
N TYR A 176 3.96 -22.33 -10.29
CA TYR A 176 3.70 -23.03 -11.54
C TYR A 176 2.92 -24.31 -11.27
N GLU A 177 1.67 -24.35 -11.72
CA GLU A 177 0.84 -25.55 -11.64
C GLU A 177 1.38 -26.62 -12.61
N ILE A 178 1.71 -27.79 -12.07
CA ILE A 178 2.08 -28.98 -12.87
C ILE A 178 0.83 -29.86 -13.08
N SER A 179 0.04 -30.03 -12.02
CA SER A 179 -1.21 -30.80 -11.99
C SER A 179 -2.16 -30.24 -10.93
N GLU A 180 -3.37 -30.80 -10.78
CA GLU A 180 -4.35 -30.32 -9.79
C GLU A 180 -3.84 -30.33 -8.33
N THR A 181 -2.89 -31.22 -8.02
CA THR A 181 -2.34 -31.37 -6.67
C THR A 181 -0.91 -30.85 -6.54
N ASP A 182 -0.22 -30.59 -7.65
CA ASP A 182 1.22 -30.35 -7.68
C ASP A 182 1.58 -28.98 -8.26
N THR A 183 2.51 -28.28 -7.61
CA THR A 183 2.89 -26.90 -7.93
C THR A 183 4.35 -26.65 -7.58
N ILE A 184 5.10 -26.07 -8.50
CA ILE A 184 6.46 -25.55 -8.23
C ILE A 184 6.32 -24.14 -7.66
N GLY A 185 7.01 -23.86 -6.56
CA GLY A 185 7.03 -22.53 -5.93
C GLY A 185 5.77 -22.22 -5.13
N ASP A 186 5.34 -20.95 -5.12
CA ASP A 186 4.25 -20.49 -4.25
C ASP A 186 2.86 -20.75 -4.85
N LYS A 187 2.16 -21.76 -4.31
CA LYS A 187 0.78 -22.10 -4.69
C LYS A 187 -0.20 -20.92 -4.62
N SER A 188 0.01 -19.97 -3.71
CA SER A 188 -0.85 -18.78 -3.59
C SER A 188 -0.73 -17.83 -4.78
N GLN A 189 0.38 -17.90 -5.53
CA GLN A 189 0.68 -17.03 -6.65
C GLN A 189 0.41 -17.65 -8.02
N VAL A 190 -0.10 -18.90 -8.10
CA VAL A 190 -0.35 -19.60 -9.39
C VAL A 190 -1.19 -18.77 -10.35
N ALA A 191 -2.32 -18.23 -9.87
CA ALA A 191 -3.21 -17.43 -10.71
C ALA A 191 -2.53 -16.17 -11.26
N PHE A 192 -1.72 -15.50 -10.44
CA PHE A 192 -1.01 -14.30 -10.85
C PHE A 192 0.20 -14.61 -11.75
N THR A 193 0.87 -15.73 -11.51
CA THR A 193 1.97 -16.24 -12.34
C THR A 193 1.49 -16.51 -13.77
N LYS A 194 0.33 -17.16 -13.94
CA LYS A 194 -0.31 -17.34 -15.25
C LYS A 194 -0.61 -16.02 -15.97
N ILE A 195 -1.02 -14.98 -15.23
CA ILE A 195 -1.22 -13.64 -15.79
C ILE A 195 0.12 -13.06 -16.28
N CYS A 196 1.19 -13.20 -15.50
CA CYS A 196 2.53 -12.75 -15.91
C CYS A 196 3.01 -13.48 -17.17
N GLU A 197 2.87 -14.80 -17.23
CA GLU A 197 3.20 -15.61 -18.42
C GLU A 197 2.38 -15.17 -19.65
N ALA A 198 1.08 -14.93 -19.49
CA ALA A 198 0.21 -14.45 -20.56
C ALA A 198 0.57 -13.03 -21.05
N LEU A 199 1.18 -12.20 -20.19
CA LEU A 199 1.70 -10.89 -20.54
C LEU A 199 3.10 -10.94 -21.16
N GLY A 200 3.69 -12.13 -21.30
CA GLY A 200 4.95 -12.38 -22.01
C GLY A 200 6.16 -12.63 -21.10
N TRP A 201 5.99 -12.64 -19.78
CA TRP A 201 7.06 -13.02 -18.87
C TRP A 201 7.38 -14.51 -18.98
N LYS A 202 8.65 -14.88 -18.81
CA LYS A 202 9.12 -16.26 -18.85
C LYS A 202 9.95 -16.55 -17.61
N GLY A 203 9.31 -17.15 -16.62
CA GLY A 203 10.01 -17.64 -15.44
C GLY A 203 10.93 -18.83 -15.76
N LYS A 204 11.87 -19.11 -14.84
CA LYS A 204 12.82 -20.23 -14.97
C LYS A 204 12.20 -21.56 -14.54
N ARG A 205 11.01 -21.52 -13.95
CA ARG A 205 10.27 -22.65 -13.36
C ARG A 205 11.03 -23.30 -12.21
N THR A 206 11.61 -22.47 -11.34
CA THR A 206 12.20 -22.89 -10.07
C THR A 206 11.29 -22.59 -8.89
N GLU A 207 11.61 -23.11 -7.71
CA GLU A 207 10.84 -22.88 -6.48
C GLU A 207 10.85 -21.40 -6.02
N PHE A 208 11.90 -20.65 -6.39
CA PHE A 208 12.14 -19.29 -5.91
C PHE A 208 12.33 -18.27 -7.03
N ASP A 209 11.57 -18.40 -8.11
CA ASP A 209 11.54 -17.39 -9.15
C ASP A 209 10.81 -16.12 -8.67
N ALA A 210 11.54 -15.01 -8.52
CA ALA A 210 10.92 -13.73 -8.22
C ALA A 210 9.99 -13.28 -9.37
N LEU A 211 8.75 -12.97 -9.03
CA LEU A 211 7.76 -12.46 -9.99
C LEU A 211 8.15 -11.06 -10.50
N PRO A 212 7.82 -10.72 -11.76
CA PRO A 212 7.99 -9.37 -12.26
C PRO A 212 6.93 -8.44 -11.66
N LEU A 213 7.17 -7.13 -11.74
CA LEU A 213 6.15 -6.12 -11.45
C LEU A 213 5.25 -5.92 -12.67
N VAL A 214 3.95 -6.07 -12.47
CA VAL A 214 2.91 -5.78 -13.47
C VAL A 214 2.29 -4.43 -13.13
N LEU A 215 2.62 -3.42 -13.92
CA LEU A 215 2.31 -2.01 -13.67
C LEU A 215 1.35 -1.48 -14.72
N GLN A 216 0.38 -0.67 -14.29
CA GLN A 216 -0.62 -0.09 -15.18
C GLN A 216 -0.84 1.38 -14.86
N VAL A 217 -0.94 2.20 -15.91
CA VAL A 217 -1.29 3.62 -15.81
C VAL A 217 -2.43 3.94 -16.77
N ASP A 218 -3.39 4.73 -16.30
CA ASP A 218 -4.46 5.34 -17.10
C ASP A 218 -5.26 4.31 -17.93
N GLY A 219 -5.46 3.11 -17.38
CA GLY A 219 -6.28 2.06 -18.01
C GLY A 219 -5.67 1.44 -19.27
N LYS A 220 -4.43 1.80 -19.62
CA LYS A 220 -3.68 1.20 -20.72
C LYS A 220 -3.37 -0.27 -20.43
N LYS A 221 -2.88 -1.01 -21.44
CA LYS A 221 -2.35 -2.36 -21.23
C LYS A 221 -1.25 -2.31 -20.15
N PRO A 222 -1.22 -3.24 -19.19
CA PRO A 222 -0.15 -3.27 -18.19
C PRO A 222 1.19 -3.64 -18.85
N ASP A 223 2.26 -3.07 -18.31
CA ASP A 223 3.63 -3.38 -18.67
C ASP A 223 4.25 -4.28 -17.59
N VAL A 224 5.16 -5.15 -18.01
CA VAL A 224 5.83 -6.13 -17.15
C VAL A 224 7.30 -5.74 -17.01
N TYR A 225 7.78 -5.62 -15.78
CA TYR A 225 9.16 -5.26 -15.47
C TYR A 225 9.79 -6.28 -14.53
N GLU A 226 10.92 -6.86 -14.93
CA GLU A 226 11.70 -7.71 -14.04
C GLU A 226 12.44 -6.86 -13.00
N ILE A 227 12.37 -7.27 -11.73
CA ILE A 227 13.09 -6.60 -10.65
C ILE A 227 14.57 -7.00 -10.78
N PRO A 228 15.50 -6.03 -10.79
CA PRO A 228 16.92 -6.33 -10.78
C PRO A 228 17.26 -7.25 -9.59
N PRO A 229 17.94 -8.40 -9.80
CA PRO A 229 18.19 -9.38 -8.75
C PRO A 229 18.85 -8.80 -7.49
N GLU A 230 19.69 -7.77 -7.65
CA GLU A 230 20.36 -7.06 -6.56
C GLU A 230 19.41 -6.27 -5.63
N LEU A 231 18.19 -5.99 -6.07
CA LEU A 231 17.15 -5.32 -5.26
C LEU A 231 16.26 -6.31 -4.50
N ALA A 232 16.27 -7.59 -4.90
CA ALA A 232 15.52 -8.66 -4.27
C ALA A 232 16.43 -9.49 -3.35
N LEU A 233 16.82 -8.89 -2.20
CA LEU A 233 17.64 -9.57 -1.20
C LEU A 233 16.95 -10.85 -0.70
N GLN A 234 17.66 -11.98 -0.80
CA GLN A 234 17.22 -13.29 -0.32
C GLN A 234 18.09 -13.74 0.85
N VAL A 235 17.52 -14.58 1.71
CA VAL A 235 18.20 -15.18 2.86
C VAL A 235 18.02 -16.68 2.75
N GLU A 236 19.14 -17.41 2.64
CA GLU A 236 19.13 -18.86 2.72
C GLU A 236 18.79 -19.28 4.16
N ILE A 237 17.82 -20.18 4.30
CA ILE A 237 17.34 -20.60 5.62
C ILE A 237 18.22 -21.72 6.15
N GLU A 238 18.95 -21.44 7.23
CA GLU A 238 19.74 -22.43 7.96
C GLU A 238 19.27 -22.59 9.41
N HIS A 239 19.52 -23.75 10.03
CA HIS A 239 19.28 -23.95 11.46
C HIS A 239 20.60 -23.92 12.23
N PRO A 240 20.67 -23.18 13.35
CA PRO A 240 21.92 -22.94 14.08
C PRO A 240 22.60 -24.20 14.63
N LYS A 241 21.88 -25.34 14.65
CA LYS A 241 22.39 -26.64 15.14
C LYS A 241 22.21 -27.79 14.16
N TYR A 242 21.29 -27.69 13.20
CA TYR A 242 20.90 -28.84 12.37
C TYR A 242 21.27 -28.51 10.93
N ILE A 243 22.02 -29.41 10.31
CA ILE A 243 22.40 -29.26 8.91
C ILE A 243 21.20 -29.70 8.06
N PHE A 244 20.47 -28.74 7.50
CA PHE A 244 19.36 -28.99 6.59
C PHE A 244 19.82 -29.30 5.15
N LYS A 245 20.86 -30.14 4.99
CA LYS A 245 21.50 -30.44 3.69
C LYS A 245 20.56 -31.03 2.62
N ASN A 246 19.34 -31.43 2.99
CA ASN A 246 18.37 -32.07 2.10
C ASN A 246 17.07 -31.29 1.94
N LEU A 247 16.97 -30.08 2.51
CA LEU A 247 15.87 -29.15 2.25
C LEU A 247 16.34 -28.10 1.25
N SER A 248 16.96 -28.50 0.14
CA SER A 248 17.46 -27.55 -0.85
C SER A 248 16.34 -26.58 -1.23
N PHE A 249 16.44 -25.35 -0.71
CA PHE A 249 15.61 -24.20 -1.01
C PHE A 249 16.37 -23.39 -2.07
#